data_AF-T5A9N0-F1
#
_entry.id   AF-T5A9N0-F1
#
_cell.length_a   1.000
_cell.length_b   1.000
_cell.length_c   1.000
_cell.angle_alpha   90.00
_cell.angle_beta   90.00
_cell.angle_gamma   90.00
#
_symmetry.space_group_name_H-M   'P 1'
#
loop_
_entity.id
_entity.type
_entity.pdbx_description
1 polymer ?
#
loop_
_entity_poly.entity_id
_entity_poly.type
_entity_poly.pdbx_seq_one_letter_code
_entity_poly.pdbx_strand_id
1 'polypeptide(L)'
;MSARRTAASERRQLIEAGEVHTEMRDDADEASRDYRRDMGREDLDEAEGDGRRDMLQLIHTISTFLCSVRENGEELAAGFQRIPNRRVLPDYFEIISNPVAFSTVRGKLQKKQYTSFAEFVQDVAQICHNAQVYNRPSAPIFGAAVRLREVFRDELKRLVDKGHVPANEATIPDLGELPPAESSPSRGSDTGDVEGEDRDDDDDEEEEEEEEQEDDDEEEEESDDEGRERRRRQGQRRSGRRSPLSGRKDRDHERDTQKKRGRPPMVLTPMEARISVILKGLRKLKDPGGGLLILPFEKLPDKALVADYYQTITNPMALDNIKKKAKRKKYHNVDQVLADVELMFDNAKLYNEDGSAVYQAAVELQRQARLLAQQEKSRPDDDFRDEDGKLPLAEVQHKGQTWKVGDWVHIRNPNDLAKPIVAQIFRTWQDRAGQKWINACWYYRPEQTVHRHEKHFFEREVVKTGQYRDHQISDLLDRCFVMFVTRFNKGRPRGFPPGKDVYVCESRYNEEKFRFNKIKTWASCVPDEVREKDYEMDLFGAPGRMKKIPSPIKHLLREDAKETDELPRPIWGSPNAPPIIGAVHRRRPEPNVSLFYDDAHSIGTSGMELFPASVLGLLRRVLPSTLCVFPT
;
A
#
# COMPACT_ATOMS: atom_id res chain seq x y z
N MET A 1 -62.26 48.48 -4.46
CA MET A 1 -63.72 48.38 -4.21
C MET A 1 -64.14 46.98 -4.65
N SER A 2 -64.69 46.06 -3.87
CA SER A 2 -65.23 46.05 -2.51
C SER A 2 -65.09 44.61 -1.97
N ALA A 3 -65.02 44.46 -0.64
CA ALA A 3 -65.26 43.21 0.10
C ALA A 3 -64.22 42.05 0.03
N ARG A 4 -63.00 42.29 0.53
CA ARG A 4 -62.19 41.25 1.23
C ARG A 4 -61.92 41.63 2.70
N ARG A 5 -62.89 42.32 3.31
CA ARG A 5 -62.94 42.66 4.74
C ARG A 5 -64.30 42.26 5.29
N THR A 6 -64.46 40.97 5.63
CA THR A 6 -65.46 40.41 6.57
C THR A 6 -65.37 38.88 6.55
N ALA A 7 -64.27 38.34 7.06
CA ALA A 7 -64.19 36.93 7.46
C ALA A 7 -63.14 36.73 8.58
N ALA A 8 -62.82 37.79 9.32
CA ALA A 8 -61.83 37.83 10.39
C ALA A 8 -62.45 38.08 11.78
N SER A 9 -63.77 37.90 11.94
CA SER A 9 -64.48 38.30 13.17
C SER A 9 -65.23 37.18 13.90
N GLU A 10 -65.28 35.94 13.40
CA GLU A 10 -66.11 34.88 14.00
C GLU A 10 -65.35 33.60 14.41
N ARG A 11 -64.01 33.63 14.44
CA ARG A 11 -63.20 32.51 14.99
C ARG A 11 -62.36 32.89 16.22
N ARG A 12 -62.81 33.91 16.96
CA ARG A 12 -62.18 34.33 18.23
C ARG A 12 -63.10 34.31 19.45
N GLN A 13 -64.28 33.70 19.35
CA GLN A 13 -65.14 33.38 20.50
C GLN A 13 -65.76 32.01 20.27
N LEU A 14 -65.65 31.14 21.28
CA LEU A 14 -66.03 29.71 21.36
C LEU A 14 -64.83 28.75 21.46
N ILE A 15 -63.98 29.01 22.46
CA ILE A 15 -63.46 27.94 23.33
C ILE A 15 -64.38 27.97 24.54
N GLU A 16 -65.44 27.18 24.53
CA GLU A 16 -66.13 26.74 25.75
C GLU A 16 -67.09 25.59 25.41
N ALA A 17 -67.07 24.57 26.26
CA ALA A 17 -67.75 23.27 26.16
C ALA A 17 -67.04 22.23 25.27
N GLY A 18 -66.51 21.19 25.94
CA GLY A 18 -65.75 20.10 25.34
C GLY A 18 -66.59 19.00 24.70
N GLU A 19 -65.87 17.90 24.43
CA GLU A 19 -66.31 16.58 23.97
C GLU A 19 -66.23 16.28 22.45
N VAL A 20 -65.34 15.31 22.16
CA VAL A 20 -65.48 14.17 21.22
C VAL A 20 -64.98 14.31 19.76
N HIS A 21 -63.96 13.47 19.51
CA HIS A 21 -63.54 12.72 18.31
C HIS A 21 -63.25 13.39 16.95
N THR A 22 -62.03 13.08 16.53
CA THR A 22 -61.33 13.19 15.25
C THR A 22 -62.05 12.50 14.08
N GLU A 23 -62.11 13.16 12.92
CA GLU A 23 -61.78 12.66 11.57
C GLU A 23 -62.13 13.73 10.50
N MET A 24 -61.27 13.90 9.47
CA MET A 24 -61.46 14.51 8.11
C MET A 24 -60.13 15.20 7.71
N ARG A 25 -59.20 14.50 7.05
CA ARG A 25 -59.05 14.16 5.61
C ARG A 25 -58.15 15.14 4.84
N ASP A 26 -57.19 14.51 4.17
CA ASP A 26 -56.08 15.03 3.37
C ASP A 26 -56.52 15.65 2.04
N ASP A 27 -56.08 16.89 1.75
CA ASP A 27 -56.22 17.54 0.43
C ASP A 27 -54.92 18.24 -0.03
N ALA A 28 -53.76 17.93 0.56
CA ALA A 28 -52.48 18.57 0.21
C ALA A 28 -51.59 17.75 -0.74
N ASP A 29 -51.98 16.51 -1.05
CA ASP A 29 -51.07 15.48 -1.59
C ASP A 29 -51.20 15.26 -3.12
N GLU A 30 -52.15 15.94 -3.77
CA GLU A 30 -52.47 15.68 -5.18
C GLU A 30 -51.70 16.59 -6.16
N ALA A 31 -51.29 17.79 -5.73
CA ALA A 31 -50.54 18.73 -6.56
C ALA A 31 -49.07 18.29 -6.82
N SER A 32 -48.49 17.47 -5.94
CA SER A 32 -47.11 16.95 -6.11
C SER A 32 -47.03 15.68 -6.97
N ARG A 33 -48.16 14.99 -7.21
CA ARG A 33 -48.20 13.77 -8.03
C ARG A 33 -48.26 14.08 -9.53
N ASP A 34 -48.85 15.22 -9.92
CA ASP A 34 -48.96 15.58 -11.34
C ASP A 34 -47.64 16.09 -11.95
N TYR A 35 -46.77 16.76 -11.17
CA TYR A 35 -45.43 17.15 -11.66
C TYR A 35 -44.47 15.97 -11.83
N ARG A 36 -44.66 14.89 -11.05
CA ARG A 36 -43.78 13.72 -11.06
C ARG A 36 -44.14 12.71 -12.17
N ARG A 37 -45.25 12.93 -12.89
CA ARG A 37 -45.75 12.05 -13.95
C ARG A 37 -45.26 12.44 -15.35
N ASP A 38 -44.70 13.64 -15.50
CA ASP A 38 -44.26 14.21 -16.79
C ASP A 38 -42.73 14.18 -17.01
N MET A 39 -41.95 13.78 -15.99
CA MET A 39 -40.50 13.57 -16.11
C MET A 39 -40.20 12.13 -16.55
N GLY A 40 -39.36 11.97 -17.59
CA GLY A 40 -38.92 10.67 -18.06
C GLY A 40 -38.04 9.96 -17.01
N ARG A 41 -37.86 8.63 -17.15
CA ARG A 41 -36.93 7.87 -16.28
C ARG A 41 -35.50 8.43 -16.35
N GLU A 42 -35.11 8.95 -17.51
CA GLU A 42 -33.80 9.59 -17.72
C GLU A 42 -33.68 10.90 -16.91
N ASP A 43 -34.74 11.71 -16.84
CA ASP A 43 -34.74 12.96 -16.07
C ASP A 43 -34.76 12.73 -14.55
N LEU A 44 -35.32 11.60 -14.09
CA LEU A 44 -35.30 11.17 -12.69
C LEU A 44 -33.92 10.64 -12.26
N ASP A 45 -33.26 9.86 -13.12
CA ASP A 45 -31.91 9.37 -12.90
C ASP A 45 -30.87 10.53 -12.92
N GLU A 46 -31.09 11.55 -13.75
CA GLU A 46 -30.29 12.79 -13.75
C GLU A 46 -30.50 13.63 -12.48
N ALA A 47 -31.75 13.76 -12.00
CA ALA A 47 -32.05 14.50 -10.77
C ALA A 47 -31.52 13.82 -9.50
N GLU A 48 -31.58 12.47 -9.42
CA GLU A 48 -30.94 11.71 -8.33
C GLU A 48 -29.40 11.81 -8.40
N GLY A 49 -28.86 11.88 -9.61
CA GLY A 49 -27.43 12.10 -9.86
C GLY A 49 -26.94 13.49 -9.43
N ASP A 50 -27.77 14.53 -9.58
CA ASP A 50 -27.47 15.91 -9.21
C ASP A 50 -27.45 16.11 -7.69
N GLY A 51 -28.48 15.61 -6.99
CA GLY A 51 -28.55 15.67 -5.52
C GLY A 51 -27.40 14.93 -4.83
N ARG A 52 -26.90 13.83 -5.42
CA ARG A 52 -25.72 13.12 -4.92
C ARG A 52 -24.43 13.94 -5.09
N ARG A 53 -24.27 14.68 -6.18
CA ARG A 53 -23.11 15.55 -6.40
C ARG A 53 -23.11 16.72 -5.43
N ASP A 54 -24.27 17.34 -5.20
CA ASP A 54 -24.43 18.43 -4.25
C ASP A 54 -24.09 18.00 -2.82
N MET A 55 -24.55 16.80 -2.40
CA MET A 55 -24.19 16.24 -1.10
C MET A 55 -22.68 16.02 -0.96
N LEU A 56 -22.02 15.42 -1.96
CA LEU A 56 -20.57 15.19 -1.90
C LEU A 56 -19.78 16.50 -1.87
N GLN A 57 -20.22 17.52 -2.61
CA GLN A 57 -19.62 18.85 -2.59
C GLN A 57 -19.79 19.53 -1.22
N LEU A 58 -20.96 19.35 -0.60
CA LEU A 58 -21.22 19.84 0.75
C LEU A 58 -20.30 19.16 1.78
N ILE A 59 -20.15 17.83 1.71
CA ILE A 59 -19.24 17.07 2.58
C ILE A 59 -17.79 17.54 2.39
N HIS A 60 -17.34 17.73 1.15
CA HIS A 60 -16.00 18.27 0.85
C HIS A 60 -15.81 19.65 1.49
N THR A 61 -16.77 20.56 1.32
CA THR A 61 -16.71 21.92 1.87
C THR A 61 -16.59 21.91 3.40
N ILE A 62 -17.39 21.09 4.09
CA ILE A 62 -17.35 21.00 5.56
C ILE A 62 -16.06 20.35 6.03
N SER A 63 -15.60 19.28 5.37
CA SER A 63 -14.34 18.62 5.71
C SER A 63 -13.17 19.59 5.61
N THR A 64 -13.11 20.39 4.54
CA THR A 64 -12.08 21.42 4.34
C THR A 64 -12.18 22.53 5.38
N PHE A 65 -13.41 23.00 5.68
CA PHE A 65 -13.65 23.97 6.74
C PHE A 65 -13.09 23.48 8.08
N LEU A 66 -13.45 22.27 8.51
CA LEU A 66 -12.98 21.67 9.76
C LEU A 66 -11.45 21.54 9.81
N CYS A 67 -10.81 21.24 8.68
CA CYS A 67 -9.35 21.16 8.60
C CYS A 67 -8.67 22.55 8.70
N SER A 68 -9.35 23.60 8.25
CA SER A 68 -8.81 24.98 8.23
C SER A 68 -9.02 25.78 9.53
N VAL A 69 -9.81 25.27 10.47
CA VAL A 69 -10.10 26.00 11.72
C VAL A 69 -8.84 26.12 12.57
N ARG A 70 -8.46 27.36 12.90
CA ARG A 70 -7.31 27.68 13.74
C ARG A 70 -7.74 28.25 15.08
N GLU A 71 -7.13 27.78 16.16
CA GLU A 71 -7.33 28.27 17.52
C GLU A 71 -5.93 28.45 18.16
N ASN A 72 -5.67 29.61 18.77
CA ASN A 72 -4.36 29.97 19.34
C ASN A 72 -3.17 29.90 18.35
N GLY A 73 -3.43 30.07 17.04
CA GLY A 73 -2.40 30.05 15.99
C GLY A 73 -2.10 28.68 15.40
N GLU A 74 -2.66 27.61 15.98
CA GLU A 74 -2.53 26.23 15.51
C GLU A 74 -3.82 25.74 14.85
N GLU A 75 -3.68 24.84 13.87
CA GLU A 75 -4.83 24.19 13.23
C GLU A 75 -5.41 23.11 14.15
N LEU A 76 -6.70 23.25 14.48
CA LEU A 76 -7.38 22.37 15.43
C LEU A 76 -7.39 20.91 14.95
N ALA A 77 -7.47 20.71 13.63
CA ALA A 77 -7.49 19.41 12.99
C ALA A 77 -6.09 18.80 12.72
N ALA A 78 -5.00 19.48 13.07
CA ALA A 78 -3.64 19.05 12.70
C ALA A 78 -3.33 17.62 13.18
N GLY A 79 -3.72 17.28 14.42
CA GLY A 79 -3.53 15.96 15.00
C GLY A 79 -4.52 14.88 14.52
N PHE A 80 -5.46 15.22 13.63
CA PHE A 80 -6.53 14.33 13.16
C PHE A 80 -6.42 14.03 11.66
N GLN A 81 -5.35 14.49 10.99
CA GLN A 81 -5.16 14.32 9.55
C GLN A 81 -4.90 12.87 9.17
N ARG A 82 -4.13 12.13 9.98
CA ARG A 82 -3.71 10.74 9.70
C ARG A 82 -4.00 9.84 10.88
N ILE A 83 -4.32 8.59 10.59
CA ILE A 83 -4.44 7.54 11.61
C ILE A 83 -3.03 7.31 12.21
N PRO A 84 -2.90 7.14 13.55
CA PRO A 84 -1.63 6.80 14.17
C PRO A 84 -0.98 5.57 13.52
N ASN A 85 0.35 5.58 13.36
CA ASN A 85 1.05 4.43 12.77
C ASN A 85 0.97 3.23 13.74
N ARG A 86 0.41 2.11 13.29
CA ARG A 86 0.24 0.88 14.09
C ARG A 86 1.54 0.35 14.69
N ARG A 87 2.67 0.58 14.05
CA ARG A 87 3.99 0.15 14.56
C ARG A 87 4.48 1.03 15.71
N VAL A 88 4.14 2.31 15.64
CA VAL A 88 4.52 3.32 16.65
C VAL A 88 3.54 3.30 17.84
N LEU A 89 2.28 2.96 17.60
CA LEU A 89 1.20 2.99 18.59
C LEU A 89 0.29 1.75 18.44
N PRO A 90 0.78 0.53 18.74
CA PRO A 90 0.01 -0.70 18.55
C PRO A 90 -1.19 -0.80 19.50
N ASP A 91 -1.04 -0.33 20.74
CA ASP A 91 -2.06 -0.28 21.78
C ASP A 91 -3.29 0.58 21.38
N TYR A 92 -3.08 1.60 20.54
CA TYR A 92 -4.18 2.37 19.94
C TYR A 92 -5.15 1.47 19.19
N PHE A 93 -4.65 0.48 18.44
CA PHE A 93 -5.49 -0.42 17.64
C PHE A 93 -6.06 -1.59 18.45
N GLU A 94 -5.60 -1.79 19.68
CA GLU A 94 -6.21 -2.72 20.64
C GLU A 94 -7.41 -2.06 21.34
N ILE A 95 -7.29 -0.76 21.64
CA ILE A 95 -8.34 0.03 22.32
C ILE A 95 -9.38 0.56 21.32
N ILE A 96 -8.94 1.04 20.16
CA ILE A 96 -9.79 1.65 19.14
C ILE A 96 -10.11 0.64 18.03
N SER A 97 -11.36 0.19 17.99
CA SER A 97 -11.82 -0.79 16.99
C SER A 97 -11.98 -0.21 15.58
N ASN A 98 -12.42 1.06 15.48
CA ASN A 98 -12.71 1.72 14.20
C ASN A 98 -11.85 2.98 14.04
N PRO A 99 -10.57 2.85 13.63
CA PRO A 99 -9.69 4.00 13.43
C PRO A 99 -10.13 4.82 12.20
N VAL A 100 -10.37 6.11 12.42
CA VAL A 100 -10.79 7.07 11.38
C VAL A 100 -10.01 8.38 11.58
N ALA A 101 -9.65 9.01 10.48
CA ALA A 101 -8.98 10.31 10.36
C ALA A 101 -9.50 11.10 9.14
N PHE A 102 -9.17 12.39 9.00
CA PHE A 102 -9.61 13.21 7.85
C PHE A 102 -9.07 12.69 6.49
N SER A 103 -7.91 12.05 6.46
CA SER A 103 -7.42 11.32 5.28
C SER A 103 -8.38 10.21 4.82
N THR A 104 -8.94 9.45 5.76
CA THR A 104 -9.98 8.43 5.47
C THR A 104 -11.25 9.05 4.89
N VAL A 105 -11.69 10.20 5.42
CA VAL A 105 -12.86 10.94 4.91
C VAL A 105 -12.61 11.43 3.48
N ARG A 106 -11.43 11.98 3.20
CA ARG A 106 -11.01 12.42 1.86
C ARG A 106 -10.99 11.26 0.86
N GLY A 107 -10.42 10.11 1.26
CA GLY A 107 -10.43 8.90 0.43
C GLY A 107 -11.84 8.37 0.14
N LYS A 108 -12.76 8.41 1.11
CA LYS A 108 -14.18 8.05 0.89
C LYS A 108 -14.89 9.03 -0.04
N LEU A 109 -14.58 10.32 0.03
CA LEU A 109 -15.10 11.35 -0.88
C LEU A 109 -14.65 11.11 -2.33
N GLN A 110 -13.36 10.90 -2.58
CA GLN A 110 -12.81 10.61 -3.91
C GLN A 110 -13.46 9.38 -4.54
N LYS A 111 -13.55 8.28 -3.77
CA LYS A 111 -14.17 7.03 -4.19
C LYS A 111 -15.70 7.10 -4.23
N LYS A 112 -16.30 8.26 -3.93
CA LYS A 112 -17.75 8.54 -3.88
C LYS A 112 -18.51 7.51 -3.04
N GLN A 113 -17.94 7.10 -1.90
CA GLN A 113 -18.47 6.03 -1.06
C GLN A 113 -19.57 6.48 -0.09
N TYR A 114 -19.67 7.78 0.18
CA TYR A 114 -20.76 8.30 1.00
C TYR A 114 -22.10 8.15 0.27
N THR A 115 -23.03 7.43 0.89
CA THR A 115 -24.39 7.24 0.40
C THR A 115 -25.40 8.18 1.04
N SER A 116 -25.07 8.71 2.23
CA SER A 116 -25.86 9.68 2.97
C SER A 116 -24.98 10.66 3.73
N PHE A 117 -25.52 11.83 4.08
CA PHE A 117 -24.78 12.82 4.85
C PHE A 117 -24.52 12.34 6.30
N ALA A 118 -25.41 11.50 6.83
CA ALA A 118 -25.27 10.91 8.16
C ALA A 118 -24.00 10.05 8.31
N GLU A 119 -23.55 9.35 7.25
CA GLU A 119 -22.31 8.58 7.27
C GLU A 119 -21.08 9.47 7.46
N PHE A 120 -21.07 10.66 6.85
CA PHE A 120 -20.02 11.65 7.06
C PHE A 120 -20.04 12.19 8.50
N VAL A 121 -21.23 12.50 9.02
CA VAL A 121 -21.40 12.95 10.42
C VAL A 121 -20.88 11.89 11.39
N GLN A 122 -21.13 10.62 11.11
CA GLN A 122 -20.61 9.50 11.90
C GLN A 122 -19.09 9.41 11.87
N ASP A 123 -18.46 9.52 10.69
CA ASP A 123 -17.00 9.47 10.57
C ASP A 123 -16.32 10.61 11.35
N VAL A 124 -16.81 11.85 11.24
CA VAL A 124 -16.26 13.00 11.99
C VAL A 124 -16.49 12.85 13.50
N ALA A 125 -17.64 12.31 13.92
CA ALA A 125 -17.90 11.99 15.31
C ALA A 125 -16.93 10.92 15.84
N GLN A 126 -16.62 9.90 15.02
CA GLN A 126 -15.69 8.81 15.36
C GLN A 126 -14.25 9.31 15.51
N ILE A 127 -13.80 10.25 14.67
CA ILE A 127 -12.49 10.92 14.80
C ILE A 127 -12.36 11.53 16.20
N CYS A 128 -13.35 12.34 16.61
CA CYS A 128 -13.34 13.01 17.90
C CYS A 128 -13.48 12.01 19.07
N HIS A 129 -14.30 10.98 18.92
CA HIS A 129 -14.54 9.99 19.96
C HIS A 129 -13.31 9.10 20.19
N ASN A 130 -12.65 8.62 19.12
CA ASN A 130 -11.42 7.82 19.24
C ASN A 130 -10.32 8.56 20.00
N ALA A 131 -10.16 9.85 19.73
CA ALA A 131 -9.19 10.67 20.44
C ALA A 131 -9.54 10.79 21.92
N GLN A 132 -10.82 10.88 22.29
CA GLN A 132 -11.26 10.95 23.68
C GLN A 132 -11.20 9.61 24.41
N VAL A 133 -11.43 8.49 23.71
CA VAL A 133 -11.34 7.14 24.29
C VAL A 133 -9.88 6.77 24.57
N TYR A 134 -8.97 7.09 23.65
CA TYR A 134 -7.58 6.72 23.78
C TYR A 134 -6.77 7.66 24.68
N ASN A 135 -6.96 8.97 24.55
CA ASN A 135 -6.13 9.97 25.22
C ASN A 135 -6.70 10.40 26.57
N ARG A 136 -5.81 10.81 27.49
CA ARG A 136 -6.21 11.38 28.78
C ARG A 136 -6.84 12.76 28.59
N PRO A 137 -7.77 13.18 29.47
CA PRO A 137 -8.34 14.53 29.44
C PRO A 137 -7.32 15.68 29.52
N SER A 138 -6.14 15.41 30.08
CA SER A 138 -5.03 16.38 30.16
C SER A 138 -4.23 16.52 28.86
N ALA A 139 -4.42 15.65 27.88
CA ALA A 139 -3.67 15.69 26.63
C ALA A 139 -4.21 16.79 25.70
N PRO A 140 -3.34 17.59 25.03
CA PRO A 140 -3.79 18.63 24.10
C PRO A 140 -4.74 18.11 23.02
N ILE A 141 -4.49 16.91 22.50
CA ILE A 141 -5.32 16.27 21.48
C ILE A 141 -6.73 15.92 21.98
N PHE A 142 -6.90 15.64 23.29
CA PHE A 142 -8.22 15.42 23.89
C PHE A 142 -9.01 16.73 23.90
N GLY A 143 -8.36 17.81 24.35
CA GLY A 143 -8.95 19.15 24.32
C GLY A 143 -9.33 19.56 22.89
N ALA A 144 -8.43 19.33 21.93
CA ALA A 144 -8.69 19.60 20.52
C ALA A 144 -9.88 18.78 19.98
N ALA A 145 -10.03 17.52 20.37
CA ALA A 145 -11.17 16.68 19.96
C ALA A 145 -12.52 17.21 20.49
N VAL A 146 -12.53 17.72 21.73
CA VAL A 146 -13.73 18.34 22.32
C VAL A 146 -14.08 19.62 21.56
N ARG A 147 -13.10 20.50 21.34
CA ARG A 147 -13.29 21.75 20.58
C ARG A 147 -13.74 21.48 19.15
N LEU A 148 -13.12 20.53 18.46
CA LEU A 148 -13.45 20.16 17.08
C LEU A 148 -14.88 19.63 16.98
N ARG A 149 -15.32 18.83 17.96
CA ARG A 149 -16.71 18.34 18.03
C ARG A 149 -17.71 19.48 18.24
N GLU A 150 -17.37 20.50 19.01
CA GLU A 150 -18.23 21.68 19.21
C GLU A 150 -18.33 22.53 17.94
N VAL A 151 -17.19 22.83 17.30
CA VAL A 151 -17.16 23.55 16.01
C VAL A 151 -17.97 22.80 14.95
N PHE A 152 -17.83 21.48 14.89
CA PHE A 152 -18.61 20.66 13.97
C PHE A 152 -20.11 20.71 14.27
N ARG A 153 -20.50 20.67 15.55
CA ARG A 153 -21.91 20.81 15.95
C ARG A 153 -22.51 22.15 15.56
N ASP A 154 -21.78 23.24 15.75
CA ASP A 154 -22.24 24.58 15.39
C ASP A 154 -22.40 24.72 13.88
N GLU A 155 -21.48 24.13 13.11
CA GLU A 155 -21.56 24.10 11.66
C GLU A 155 -22.74 23.25 11.15
N LEU A 156 -22.99 22.09 11.75
CA LEU A 156 -24.17 21.26 11.45
C LEU A 156 -25.46 22.02 11.74
N LYS A 157 -25.55 22.72 12.87
CA LYS A 157 -26.70 23.57 13.20
C LYS A 157 -26.91 24.67 12.16
N ARG A 158 -25.84 25.34 11.74
CA ARG A 158 -25.88 26.36 10.69
C ARG A 158 -26.41 25.82 9.36
N LEU A 159 -26.10 24.57 9.01
CA LEU A 159 -26.57 23.92 7.79
C LEU A 159 -28.05 23.54 7.87
N VAL A 160 -28.51 23.09 9.03
CA VAL A 160 -29.93 22.83 9.30
C VAL A 160 -30.75 24.11 9.25
N ASP A 161 -30.27 25.20 9.88
CA ASP A 161 -30.95 26.49 9.90
C ASP A 161 -31.09 27.10 8.49
N LYS A 162 -30.14 26.80 7.59
CA LYS A 162 -30.18 27.20 6.17
C LYS A 162 -30.97 26.23 5.28
N GLY A 163 -31.44 25.11 5.82
CA GLY A 163 -32.19 24.10 5.08
C GLY A 163 -31.36 23.27 4.09
N HIS A 164 -30.03 23.24 4.22
CA HIS A 164 -29.16 22.45 3.34
C HIS A 164 -29.13 20.95 3.68
N VAL A 165 -29.40 20.60 4.95
CA VAL A 165 -29.39 19.22 5.45
C VAL A 165 -30.59 19.03 6.37
N PRO A 166 -31.33 17.92 6.29
CA PRO A 166 -32.43 17.66 7.21
C PRO A 166 -31.89 17.33 8.61
N ALA A 167 -32.61 17.76 9.66
CA ALA A 167 -32.14 17.69 11.04
C ALA A 167 -31.80 16.26 11.53
N ASN A 168 -32.46 15.25 10.97
CA ASN A 168 -32.18 13.84 11.26
C ASN A 168 -30.79 13.39 10.79
N GLU A 169 -30.28 13.92 9.67
CA GLU A 169 -28.96 13.55 9.13
C GLU A 169 -27.82 14.38 9.73
N ALA A 170 -28.12 15.57 10.26
CA ALA A 170 -27.17 16.44 10.94
C ALA A 170 -27.02 16.14 12.45
N THR A 171 -27.58 15.03 12.93
CA THR A 171 -27.51 14.66 14.36
C THR A 171 -26.23 13.86 14.63
N ILE A 172 -25.37 14.37 15.52
CA ILE A 172 -24.16 13.66 15.94
C ILE A 172 -24.55 12.40 16.72
N PRO A 173 -24.15 11.20 16.27
CA PRO A 173 -24.52 9.95 16.94
C PRO A 173 -23.85 9.84 18.31
N ASP A 174 -24.54 9.21 19.25
CA ASP A 174 -23.96 8.82 20.53
C ASP A 174 -23.13 7.54 20.33
N LEU A 175 -21.81 7.67 20.43
CA LEU A 175 -20.85 6.58 20.22
C LEU A 175 -20.52 5.81 21.52
N GLY A 176 -21.20 6.12 22.63
CA GLY A 176 -21.05 5.45 23.92
C GLY A 176 -20.27 6.26 24.96
N GLU A 177 -20.28 5.76 26.20
CA GLU A 177 -19.62 6.42 27.33
C GLU A 177 -18.09 6.33 27.23
N LEU A 178 -17.41 7.45 27.52
CA LEU A 178 -15.96 7.48 27.56
C LEU A 178 -15.44 6.64 28.74
N PRO A 179 -14.35 5.87 28.57
CA PRO A 179 -13.76 5.09 29.66
C PRO A 179 -13.30 6.00 30.82
N PRO A 180 -13.31 5.52 32.08
CA PRO A 180 -12.84 6.28 33.23
C PRO A 180 -11.38 6.72 33.04
N ALA A 181 -11.07 7.97 33.41
CA ALA A 181 -9.79 8.64 33.13
C ALA A 181 -8.52 7.90 33.62
N GLU A 182 -8.65 6.92 34.51
CA GLU A 182 -7.52 6.10 35.00
C GLU A 182 -7.17 4.92 34.07
N SER A 183 -8.00 4.63 33.07
CA SER A 183 -7.85 3.44 32.21
C SER A 183 -6.96 3.69 30.98
N SER A 184 -6.60 4.94 30.68
CA SER A 184 -5.74 5.27 29.54
C SER A 184 -4.27 5.00 29.86
N PRO A 185 -3.50 4.32 28.98
CA PRO A 185 -2.11 3.95 29.25
C PRO A 185 -1.24 5.15 29.68
N SER A 186 -0.53 5.00 30.81
CA SER A 186 0.39 6.02 31.33
C SER A 186 1.63 6.10 30.43
N ARG A 187 1.73 7.11 29.57
CA ARG A 187 3.02 7.49 28.96
C ARG A 187 3.82 8.31 29.96
N GLY A 188 4.99 7.80 30.33
CA GLY A 188 6.01 8.53 31.06
C GLY A 188 6.38 9.80 30.30
N SER A 189 6.43 10.91 31.03
CA SER A 189 6.85 12.21 30.53
C SER A 189 8.33 12.16 30.13
N ASP A 190 8.61 12.24 28.83
CA ASP A 190 9.78 12.95 28.35
C ASP A 190 9.33 13.86 27.20
N THR A 191 9.07 15.10 27.57
CA THR A 191 8.84 16.22 26.66
C THR A 191 10.19 16.63 26.10
N GLY A 192 10.53 16.12 24.92
CA GLY A 192 11.57 16.66 24.06
C GLY A 192 10.92 17.40 22.90
N ASP A 193 11.04 18.73 22.93
CA ASP A 193 10.69 19.65 21.85
C ASP A 193 11.09 19.11 20.47
N VAL A 194 10.12 19.06 19.56
CA VAL A 194 10.39 19.15 18.12
C VAL A 194 9.61 20.37 17.63
N GLU A 195 10.18 21.54 17.90
CA GLU A 195 9.92 22.73 17.10
C GLU A 195 10.48 22.49 15.68
N GLY A 196 9.86 23.18 14.72
CA GLY A 196 9.88 22.80 13.31
C GLY A 196 11.22 22.89 12.61
N GLU A 197 11.31 22.18 11.51
CA GLU A 197 11.68 22.70 10.19
C GLU A 197 11.43 21.57 9.18
N ASP A 198 10.36 21.69 8.40
CA ASP A 198 10.37 21.47 6.96
C ASP A 198 9.00 21.93 6.43
N ARG A 199 9.00 23.18 5.95
CA ARG A 199 7.98 23.68 5.05
C ARG A 199 8.34 23.15 3.67
N ASP A 200 7.51 22.29 3.14
CA ASP A 200 7.26 22.25 1.70
C ASP A 200 5.73 22.26 1.54
N ASP A 201 5.23 23.45 1.19
CA ASP A 201 3.97 23.63 0.48
C ASP A 201 4.02 22.76 -0.78
N ASP A 202 3.03 21.90 -0.95
CA ASP A 202 2.38 21.70 -2.25
C ASP A 202 1.03 21.02 -1.99
N ASP A 203 0.00 21.85 -2.06
CA ASP A 203 -1.41 21.47 -2.13
C ASP A 203 -1.68 20.64 -3.39
N ASP A 204 -2.35 19.52 -3.15
CA ASP A 204 -3.38 18.85 -3.94
C ASP A 204 -3.34 18.93 -5.47
N GLU A 205 -3.07 17.78 -6.08
CA GLU A 205 -3.93 17.24 -7.14
C GLU A 205 -3.86 15.70 -7.08
N GLU A 206 -4.91 15.13 -6.50
CA GLU A 206 -5.17 13.70 -6.43
C GLU A 206 -5.71 13.21 -7.78
N GLU A 207 -5.01 12.26 -8.41
CA GLU A 207 -5.65 11.21 -9.21
C GLU A 207 -4.99 9.86 -8.88
N GLU A 208 -5.87 8.95 -8.46
CA GLU A 208 -5.75 7.52 -8.17
C GLU A 208 -4.49 6.78 -8.67
N GLU A 209 -3.68 6.26 -7.75
CA GLU A 209 -3.15 4.89 -7.85
C GLU A 209 -3.15 4.29 -6.42
N GLU A 210 -3.78 3.13 -6.24
CA GLU A 210 -3.79 2.38 -4.97
C GLU A 210 -2.36 1.94 -4.62
N GLU A 211 -1.65 2.75 -3.83
CA GLU A 211 -0.42 2.31 -3.17
C GLU A 211 -0.77 1.70 -1.81
N GLU A 212 -0.82 0.37 -1.77
CA GLU A 212 -0.70 -0.40 -0.53
C GLU A 212 0.63 -0.03 0.14
N GLN A 213 0.58 0.71 1.24
CA GLN A 213 1.75 1.04 2.04
C GLN A 213 2.42 -0.24 2.54
N GLU A 214 3.69 -0.38 2.15
CA GLU A 214 4.56 -1.48 2.51
C GLU A 214 4.87 -1.43 4.02
N ASP A 215 4.38 -2.44 4.74
CA ASP A 215 4.86 -2.80 6.07
C ASP A 215 6.31 -3.31 5.98
N ASP A 216 7.26 -2.43 6.26
CA ASP A 216 8.69 -2.72 6.45
C ASP A 216 8.95 -3.37 7.83
N ASP A 217 8.59 -4.65 8.01
CA ASP A 217 8.71 -5.35 9.29
C ASP A 217 10.20 -5.49 9.71
N GLU A 218 10.70 -4.57 10.54
CA GLU A 218 11.92 -4.75 11.34
C GLU A 218 11.51 -5.00 12.81
N GLU A 219 11.62 -6.27 13.23
CA GLU A 219 11.59 -6.67 14.64
C GLU A 219 12.98 -6.42 15.26
N GLU A 220 13.12 -5.49 16.20
CA GLU A 220 14.20 -5.50 17.17
C GLU A 220 13.67 -6.03 18.51
N GLU A 221 14.28 -7.11 19.00
CA GLU A 221 14.02 -7.68 20.32
C GLU A 221 14.89 -7.01 21.38
N GLU A 222 14.26 -6.72 22.51
CA GLU A 222 14.86 -6.26 23.76
C GLU A 222 15.85 -7.29 24.31
N SER A 223 17.00 -6.81 24.77
CA SER A 223 17.87 -7.54 25.69
C SER A 223 18.19 -6.60 26.85
N ASP A 224 17.62 -6.90 28.00
CA ASP A 224 18.03 -6.39 29.30
C ASP A 224 19.54 -6.64 29.53
N ASP A 225 20.31 -5.58 29.80
CA ASP A 225 21.42 -5.68 30.74
C ASP A 225 21.65 -4.32 31.42
N GLU A 226 21.63 -4.37 32.75
CA GLU A 226 21.68 -3.22 33.63
C GLU A 226 23.09 -2.59 33.72
N GLY A 227 23.12 -1.26 33.67
CA GLY A 227 23.88 -0.46 34.63
C GLY A 227 25.40 -0.37 34.48
N ARG A 228 25.88 0.71 33.85
CA ARG A 228 26.84 1.61 34.52
C ARG A 228 26.95 3.00 33.90
N GLU A 229 26.52 3.98 34.67
CA GLU A 229 26.80 5.40 34.47
C GLU A 229 28.30 5.70 34.32
N ARG A 230 28.65 6.65 33.45
CA ARG A 230 29.46 7.84 33.82
C ARG A 230 29.59 8.85 32.65
N ARG A 231 28.84 9.94 32.80
CA ARG A 231 29.18 11.35 32.53
C ARG A 231 30.38 11.62 31.61
N ARG A 232 30.14 12.31 30.48
CA ARG A 232 31.15 13.21 29.88
C ARG A 232 30.57 14.60 29.61
N ARG A 233 31.10 15.57 30.36
CA ARG A 233 31.01 17.01 30.07
C ARG A 233 31.88 17.35 28.86
N GLN A 234 31.39 18.32 28.08
CA GLN A 234 32.01 19.01 26.95
C GLN A 234 33.44 19.53 27.22
N GLY A 235 34.21 19.69 26.14
CA GLY A 235 35.39 20.57 26.15
C GLY A 235 36.31 20.49 24.92
N GLN A 236 36.00 21.30 23.90
CA GLN A 236 36.90 22.12 23.06
C GLN A 236 38.29 21.61 22.57
N ARG A 237 38.44 21.66 21.23
CA ARG A 237 39.48 22.31 20.39
C ARG A 237 41.00 22.09 20.65
N ARG A 238 41.68 21.81 19.52
CA ARG A 238 43.02 22.22 19.01
C ARG A 238 44.21 21.22 19.05
N SER A 239 44.80 21.09 17.84
CA SER A 239 46.14 20.71 17.36
C SER A 239 47.17 20.04 18.30
N GLY A 240 47.87 19.02 17.78
CA GLY A 240 49.19 18.64 18.31
C GLY A 240 49.71 17.29 17.85
N ARG A 241 50.65 17.32 16.92
CA ARG A 241 51.48 16.21 16.38
C ARG A 241 52.29 15.50 17.48
N ARG A 242 52.30 14.15 17.52
CA ARG A 242 53.46 13.26 17.86
C ARG A 242 53.07 11.76 17.93
N SER A 243 53.73 10.93 17.13
CA SER A 243 53.97 9.49 17.35
C SER A 243 55.27 9.31 18.18
N PRO A 244 55.79 8.09 18.51
CA PRO A 244 55.30 6.72 18.32
C PRO A 244 55.52 5.78 19.56
N LEU A 245 55.41 4.45 19.33
CA LEU A 245 55.83 3.28 20.14
C LEU A 245 54.67 2.61 20.91
N SER A 246 54.53 1.30 21.04
CA SER A 246 55.03 0.10 20.34
C SER A 246 54.24 -1.07 20.97
N GLY A 247 53.72 -2.03 20.19
CA GLY A 247 53.12 -3.22 20.80
C GLY A 247 52.27 -4.05 19.84
N ARG A 248 52.94 -4.82 18.98
CA ARG A 248 52.34 -5.88 18.16
C ARG A 248 51.54 -6.85 19.03
N LYS A 249 50.30 -7.12 18.64
CA LYS A 249 49.68 -8.42 18.83
C LYS A 249 48.77 -8.70 17.65
N ASP A 250 49.24 -9.58 16.78
CA ASP A 250 48.47 -10.20 15.71
C ASP A 250 47.18 -10.79 16.28
N ARG A 251 46.03 -10.32 15.80
CA ARG A 251 44.74 -11.02 15.85
C ARG A 251 43.91 -10.64 14.64
N ASP A 252 43.36 -11.66 14.03
CA ASP A 252 42.70 -11.71 12.72
C ASP A 252 41.75 -10.55 12.43
N HIS A 253 41.91 -9.97 11.24
CA HIS A 253 40.91 -9.12 10.61
C HIS A 253 39.75 -9.98 10.09
N GLU A 254 38.90 -10.48 10.99
CA GLU A 254 37.49 -10.66 10.64
C GLU A 254 36.85 -9.27 10.69
N ARG A 255 36.82 -8.62 9.52
CA ARG A 255 35.98 -7.45 9.31
C ARG A 255 34.54 -7.91 9.50
N ASP A 256 33.99 -7.50 10.64
CA ASP A 256 32.58 -7.51 10.96
C ASP A 256 31.82 -6.79 9.83
N THR A 257 31.40 -7.56 8.84
CA THR A 257 30.43 -7.13 7.85
C THR A 257 29.13 -7.00 8.61
N GLN A 258 28.85 -5.80 9.11
CA GLN A 258 27.50 -5.35 9.45
C GLN A 258 26.55 -5.94 8.41
N LYS A 259 25.80 -6.97 8.83
CA LYS A 259 24.94 -7.76 7.96
C LYS A 259 23.93 -6.80 7.35
N LYS A 260 24.12 -6.42 6.09
CA LYS A 260 23.09 -5.78 5.27
C LYS A 260 21.97 -6.81 5.08
N ARG A 261 21.10 -6.94 6.08
CA ARG A 261 19.82 -7.62 5.94
C ARG A 261 18.98 -6.72 5.04
N GLY A 262 18.54 -7.27 3.92
CA GLY A 262 17.71 -6.51 3.00
C GLY A 262 17.82 -7.04 1.59
N ARG A 263 16.70 -6.97 0.89
CA ARG A 263 16.62 -7.13 -0.55
C ARG A 263 17.72 -6.26 -1.21
N PRO A 264 18.40 -6.75 -2.26
CA PRO A 264 19.40 -5.96 -2.95
C PRO A 264 18.77 -4.63 -3.44
N PRO A 265 19.40 -3.45 -3.23
CA PRO A 265 18.87 -2.17 -3.74
C PRO A 265 18.54 -2.21 -5.23
N MET A 266 17.61 -1.40 -5.71
CA MET A 266 17.39 -1.31 -7.16
C MET A 266 18.61 -0.63 -7.80
N VAL A 267 19.19 -1.24 -8.83
CA VAL A 267 20.30 -0.66 -9.59
C VAL A 267 19.85 -0.46 -11.03
N LEU A 268 19.97 0.77 -11.51
CA LEU A 268 19.59 1.13 -12.88
C LEU A 268 20.58 0.53 -13.88
N THR A 269 20.04 -0.02 -14.95
CA THR A 269 20.81 -0.37 -16.15
C THR A 269 21.40 0.89 -16.81
N PRO A 270 22.44 0.76 -17.65
CA PRO A 270 22.98 1.89 -18.40
C PRO A 270 21.90 2.67 -19.16
N MET A 271 20.96 1.96 -19.79
CA MET A 271 19.84 2.58 -20.50
C MET A 271 18.95 3.42 -19.57
N GLU A 272 18.52 2.85 -18.45
CA GLU A 272 17.67 3.54 -17.46
C GLU A 272 18.41 4.74 -16.83
N ALA A 273 19.71 4.60 -16.59
CA ALA A 273 20.55 5.67 -16.06
C ALA A 273 20.69 6.83 -17.06
N ARG A 274 20.92 6.54 -18.35
CA ARG A 274 20.94 7.55 -19.43
C ARG A 274 19.63 8.32 -19.51
N ILE A 275 18.50 7.61 -19.50
CA ILE A 275 17.16 8.22 -19.48
C ILE A 275 17.01 9.14 -18.26
N SER A 276 17.40 8.65 -17.07
CA SER A 276 17.34 9.45 -15.84
C SER A 276 18.18 10.73 -15.94
N VAL A 277 19.38 10.64 -16.52
CA VAL A 277 20.28 11.80 -16.71
C VAL A 277 19.68 12.82 -17.67
N ILE A 278 19.11 12.39 -18.81
CA ILE A 278 18.46 13.29 -19.77
C ILE A 278 17.31 14.05 -19.09
N LEU A 279 16.40 13.32 -18.42
CA LEU A 279 15.23 13.93 -17.76
C LEU A 279 15.64 14.87 -16.61
N LYS A 280 16.67 14.51 -15.82
CA LYS A 280 17.21 15.38 -14.76
C LYS A 280 17.95 16.59 -15.34
N GLY A 281 18.62 16.45 -16.48
CA GLY A 281 19.31 17.54 -17.17
C GLY A 281 18.34 18.63 -17.61
N LEU A 282 17.19 18.24 -18.18
CA LEU A 282 16.14 19.17 -18.59
C LEU A 282 15.58 20.00 -17.43
N ARG A 283 15.46 19.41 -16.23
CA ARG A 283 14.98 20.13 -15.04
C ARG A 283 15.97 21.13 -14.44
N LYS A 284 17.22 21.16 -14.91
CA LYS A 284 18.24 22.11 -14.40
C LYS A 284 18.32 23.39 -15.23
N LEU A 285 17.69 23.42 -16.39
CA LEU A 285 17.77 24.54 -17.32
C LEU A 285 16.89 25.69 -16.84
N LYS A 286 17.50 26.88 -16.77
CA LYS A 286 16.89 28.10 -16.28
C LYS A 286 16.82 29.16 -17.37
N ASP A 287 15.80 30.00 -17.29
CA ASP A 287 15.70 31.21 -18.08
C ASP A 287 16.69 32.29 -17.58
N PRO A 288 16.87 33.40 -18.30
CA PRO A 288 17.72 34.51 -17.84
C PRO A 288 17.30 35.13 -16.50
N GLY A 289 16.03 34.94 -16.09
CA GLY A 289 15.49 35.38 -14.79
C GLY A 289 15.70 34.38 -13.65
N GLY A 290 16.30 33.22 -13.92
CA GLY A 290 16.54 32.16 -12.95
C GLY A 290 15.37 31.18 -12.75
N GLY A 291 14.25 31.37 -13.46
CA GLY A 291 13.08 30.48 -13.47
C GLY A 291 13.36 29.19 -14.23
N LEU A 292 12.79 28.08 -13.77
CA LEU A 292 12.97 26.79 -14.43
C LEU A 292 12.15 26.72 -15.72
N LEU A 293 12.81 26.50 -16.86
CA LEU A 293 12.14 26.45 -18.17
C LEU A 293 11.16 25.29 -18.30
N ILE A 294 11.37 24.22 -17.53
CA ILE A 294 10.62 22.96 -17.66
C ILE A 294 9.21 23.03 -17.07
N LEU A 295 8.91 24.00 -16.20
CA LEU A 295 7.68 24.04 -15.40
C LEU A 295 6.39 23.96 -16.24
N PRO A 296 6.25 24.68 -17.36
CA PRO A 296 5.03 24.61 -18.19
C PRO A 296 4.78 23.24 -18.84
N PHE A 297 5.75 22.33 -18.78
CA PHE A 297 5.71 21.01 -19.42
C PHE A 297 5.55 19.86 -18.41
N GLU A 298 5.42 20.17 -17.11
CA GLU A 298 5.38 19.16 -16.04
C GLU A 298 4.12 18.29 -16.10
N LYS A 299 2.95 18.92 -16.29
CA LYS A 299 1.63 18.29 -16.34
C LYS A 299 0.87 18.74 -17.59
N LEU A 300 -0.11 17.94 -18.02
CA LEU A 300 -1.03 18.34 -19.08
C LEU A 300 -2.00 19.43 -18.57
N PRO A 301 -2.47 20.34 -19.44
CA PRO A 301 -3.52 21.30 -19.08
C PRO A 301 -4.79 20.58 -18.64
N ASP A 302 -5.52 21.11 -17.65
CA ASP A 302 -6.81 20.54 -17.26
C ASP A 302 -7.79 20.56 -18.45
N LYS A 303 -8.37 19.39 -18.75
CA LYS A 303 -9.33 19.19 -19.84
C LYS A 303 -10.61 20.00 -19.67
N ALA A 304 -11.04 20.26 -18.44
CA ALA A 304 -12.21 21.09 -18.16
C ALA A 304 -11.95 22.57 -18.41
N LEU A 305 -10.72 23.03 -18.14
CA LEU A 305 -10.33 24.44 -18.30
C LEU A 305 -9.93 24.77 -19.74
N VAL A 306 -9.28 23.84 -20.45
CA VAL A 306 -8.67 24.09 -21.77
C VAL A 306 -9.10 23.00 -22.77
N ALA A 307 -10.40 22.94 -23.06
CA ALA A 307 -10.99 21.91 -23.92
C ALA A 307 -10.51 22.00 -25.40
N ASP A 308 -10.15 23.19 -25.87
CA ASP A 308 -9.63 23.47 -27.21
C ASP A 308 -8.21 22.91 -27.43
N TYR A 309 -7.40 22.81 -26.36
CA TYR A 309 -6.10 22.15 -26.40
C TYR A 309 -6.23 20.70 -26.88
N TYR A 310 -7.18 19.95 -26.31
CA TYR A 310 -7.42 18.55 -26.65
C TYR A 310 -8.14 18.34 -28.00
N GLN A 311 -8.66 19.41 -28.60
CA GLN A 311 -9.18 19.39 -29.97
C GLN A 311 -8.06 19.63 -31.00
N THR A 312 -7.07 20.44 -30.62
CA THR A 312 -5.94 20.79 -31.48
C THR A 312 -4.82 19.74 -31.41
N ILE A 313 -4.50 19.27 -30.21
CA ILE A 313 -3.41 18.33 -29.94
C ILE A 313 -3.94 16.90 -29.91
N THR A 314 -3.57 16.11 -30.92
CA THR A 314 -4.02 14.71 -31.06
C THR A 314 -3.39 13.76 -30.05
N ASN A 315 -2.10 13.96 -29.73
CA ASN A 315 -1.34 13.09 -28.84
C ASN A 315 -0.74 13.92 -27.69
N PRO A 316 -1.54 14.31 -26.67
CA PRO A 316 -1.04 15.03 -25.51
C PRO A 316 0.11 14.28 -24.84
N MET A 317 1.16 15.00 -24.47
CA MET A 317 2.32 14.46 -23.77
C MET A 317 2.88 15.52 -22.83
N ALA A 318 3.10 15.16 -21.57
CA ALA A 318 3.77 15.96 -20.57
C ALA A 318 4.90 15.17 -19.89
N LEU A 319 5.75 15.87 -19.15
CA LEU A 319 6.93 15.29 -18.55
C LEU A 319 6.58 14.24 -17.49
N ASP A 320 5.46 14.39 -16.77
CA ASP A 320 4.94 13.38 -15.85
C ASP A 320 4.63 12.05 -16.55
N ASN A 321 4.00 12.08 -17.73
CA ASN A 321 3.72 10.91 -18.54
C ASN A 321 5.04 10.21 -18.93
N ILE A 322 6.03 10.99 -19.34
CA ILE A 322 7.36 10.49 -19.72
C ILE A 322 8.06 9.87 -18.50
N LYS A 323 8.03 10.52 -17.33
CA LYS A 323 8.57 10.00 -16.06
C LYS A 323 7.90 8.67 -15.68
N LYS A 324 6.56 8.59 -15.76
CA LYS A 324 5.78 7.37 -15.47
C LYS A 324 6.16 6.23 -16.43
N LYS A 325 6.25 6.51 -17.74
CA LYS A 325 6.71 5.53 -18.75
C LYS A 325 8.15 5.06 -18.49
N ALA A 326 9.05 5.95 -18.09
CA ALA A 326 10.42 5.60 -17.72
C ALA A 326 10.47 4.70 -16.47
N LYS A 327 9.74 5.05 -15.40
CA LYS A 327 9.64 4.24 -14.17
C LYS A 327 9.10 2.83 -14.47
N ARG A 328 8.12 2.73 -15.38
CA ARG A 328 7.54 1.47 -15.86
C ARG A 328 8.38 0.72 -16.90
N LYS A 329 9.63 1.18 -17.15
CA LYS A 329 10.60 0.59 -18.08
C LYS A 329 10.04 0.39 -19.50
N LYS A 330 9.22 1.33 -19.98
CA LYS A 330 8.59 1.28 -21.31
C LYS A 330 9.51 1.74 -22.44
N TYR A 331 10.66 2.34 -22.11
CA TYR A 331 11.66 2.77 -23.08
C TYR A 331 12.78 1.75 -23.16
N HIS A 332 13.06 1.30 -24.38
CA HIS A 332 14.12 0.32 -24.68
C HIS A 332 15.39 0.96 -25.24
N ASN A 333 15.29 2.22 -25.68
CA ASN A 333 16.42 2.98 -26.17
C ASN A 333 16.22 4.48 -25.90
N VAL A 334 17.31 5.25 -26.03
CA VAL A 334 17.30 6.71 -25.84
C VAL A 334 16.43 7.41 -26.89
N ASP A 335 16.29 6.84 -28.09
CA ASP A 335 15.46 7.39 -29.16
C ASP A 335 13.97 7.42 -28.78
N GLN A 336 13.47 6.39 -28.11
CA GLN A 336 12.07 6.33 -27.70
C GLN A 336 11.71 7.40 -26.66
N VAL A 337 12.58 7.63 -25.66
CA VAL A 337 12.35 8.73 -24.71
C VAL A 337 12.50 10.09 -25.41
N LEU A 338 13.46 10.21 -26.33
CA LEU A 338 13.65 11.46 -27.08
C LEU A 338 12.44 11.76 -27.96
N ALA A 339 11.83 10.76 -28.59
CA ALA A 339 10.63 10.95 -29.40
C ALA A 339 9.45 11.49 -28.58
N ASP A 340 9.22 11.00 -27.36
CA ASP A 340 8.17 11.53 -26.49
C ASP A 340 8.51 12.93 -25.95
N VAL A 341 9.78 13.17 -25.63
CA VAL A 341 10.25 14.52 -25.25
C VAL A 341 10.08 15.52 -26.41
N GLU A 342 10.37 15.09 -27.64
CA GLU A 342 10.15 15.90 -28.84
C GLU A 342 8.66 16.14 -29.08
N LEU A 343 7.82 15.12 -28.95
CA LEU A 343 6.36 15.23 -29.06
C LEU A 343 5.80 16.26 -28.06
N MET A 344 6.23 16.21 -26.80
CA MET A 344 5.85 17.17 -25.76
C MET A 344 6.17 18.61 -26.19
N PHE A 345 7.38 18.87 -26.71
CA PHE A 345 7.77 20.21 -27.17
C PHE A 345 7.12 20.60 -28.51
N ASP A 346 6.89 19.66 -29.42
CA ASP A 346 6.22 19.91 -30.70
C ASP A 346 4.73 20.26 -30.49
N ASN A 347 4.05 19.58 -29.56
CA ASN A 347 2.69 19.94 -29.14
C ASN A 347 2.63 21.35 -28.56
N ALA A 348 3.60 21.72 -27.71
CA ALA A 348 3.65 23.06 -27.14
C ALA A 348 3.87 24.14 -28.21
N LYS A 349 4.76 23.90 -29.18
CA LYS A 349 4.97 24.83 -30.30
C LYS A 349 3.77 24.91 -31.25
N LEU A 350 3.00 23.83 -31.39
CA LEU A 350 1.80 23.82 -32.22
C LEU A 350 0.64 24.59 -31.60
N TYR A 351 0.47 24.49 -30.27
CA TYR A 351 -0.64 25.12 -29.57
C TYR A 351 -0.36 26.59 -29.19
N ASN A 352 0.88 26.92 -28.84
CA ASN A 352 1.23 28.26 -28.35
C ASN A 352 1.70 29.17 -29.49
N GLU A 353 1.45 30.47 -29.36
CA GLU A 353 1.89 31.47 -30.34
C GLU A 353 3.42 31.51 -30.51
N ASP A 354 3.85 31.70 -31.77
CA ASP A 354 5.25 31.91 -32.14
C ASP A 354 5.79 33.15 -31.39
N GLY A 355 6.75 32.94 -30.48
CA GLY A 355 7.34 34.01 -29.66
C GLY A 355 6.87 34.06 -28.21
N SER A 356 5.83 33.29 -27.83
CA SER A 356 5.45 33.14 -26.44
C SER A 356 6.58 32.55 -25.59
N ALA A 357 6.58 32.83 -24.28
CA ALA A 357 7.60 32.30 -23.36
C ALA A 357 7.65 30.77 -23.38
N VAL A 358 6.48 30.11 -23.47
CA VAL A 358 6.37 28.65 -23.56
C VAL A 358 6.93 28.13 -24.89
N TYR A 359 6.65 28.80 -26.01
CA TYR A 359 7.23 28.44 -27.30
C TYR A 359 8.75 28.55 -27.30
N GLN A 360 9.31 29.66 -26.80
CA GLN A 360 10.75 29.86 -26.73
C GLN A 360 11.42 28.86 -25.79
N ALA A 361 10.79 28.56 -24.65
CA ALA A 361 11.24 27.51 -23.74
C ALA A 361 11.23 26.13 -24.42
N ALA A 362 10.18 25.79 -25.18
CA ALA A 362 10.08 24.54 -25.91
C ALA A 362 11.21 24.39 -26.95
N VAL A 363 11.52 25.45 -27.70
CA VAL A 363 12.61 25.45 -28.68
C VAL A 363 13.97 25.22 -28.02
N GLU A 364 14.28 25.94 -26.94
CA GLU A 364 15.56 25.80 -26.26
C GLU A 364 15.69 24.44 -25.54
N LEU A 365 14.66 24.01 -24.83
CA LEU A 365 14.65 22.72 -24.15
C LEU A 365 14.72 21.55 -25.14
N GLN A 366 14.05 21.63 -26.30
CA GLN A 366 14.14 20.60 -27.34
C GLN A 366 15.56 20.51 -27.91
N ARG A 367 16.22 21.64 -28.14
CA ARG A 367 17.63 21.68 -28.58
C ARG A 367 18.55 21.03 -27.52
N GLN A 368 18.34 21.36 -26.25
CA GLN A 368 19.12 20.81 -25.14
C GLN A 368 18.85 19.32 -24.94
N ALA A 369 17.61 18.86 -25.10
CA ALA A 369 17.24 17.45 -25.04
C ALA A 369 18.02 16.63 -26.06
N ARG A 370 18.13 17.12 -27.30
CA ARG A 370 18.92 16.48 -28.37
C ARG A 370 20.40 16.40 -28.02
N LEU A 371 20.98 17.47 -27.48
CA LEU A 371 22.39 17.50 -27.06
C LEU A 371 22.66 16.52 -25.92
N LEU A 372 21.83 16.53 -24.88
CA LEU A 372 21.93 15.59 -23.76
C LEU A 372 21.77 14.15 -24.25
N ALA A 373 20.80 13.88 -25.13
CA ALA A 373 20.61 12.55 -25.70
C ALA A 373 21.80 12.10 -26.54
N GLN A 374 22.42 12.99 -27.33
CA GLN A 374 23.61 12.66 -28.11
C GLN A 374 24.81 12.38 -27.21
N GLN A 375 25.03 13.21 -26.18
CA GLN A 375 26.07 13.02 -25.18
C GLN A 375 25.88 11.68 -24.47
N GLU A 376 24.68 11.44 -23.94
CA GLU A 376 24.33 10.19 -23.27
C GLU A 376 24.28 8.99 -24.19
N LYS A 377 24.17 9.12 -25.52
CA LYS A 377 24.37 7.98 -26.44
C LYS A 377 25.85 7.66 -26.67
N SER A 378 26.71 8.68 -26.64
CA SER A 378 28.14 8.53 -26.91
C SER A 378 28.93 7.92 -25.75
N ARG A 379 28.42 8.01 -24.52
CA ARG A 379 29.06 7.43 -23.33
C ARG A 379 29.08 5.90 -23.42
N PRO A 380 30.21 5.21 -23.18
CA PRO A 380 30.25 3.75 -23.17
C PRO A 380 29.45 3.18 -21.98
N ASP A 381 28.90 1.97 -22.12
CA ASP A 381 28.21 1.28 -21.02
C ASP A 381 29.16 1.00 -19.83
N ASP A 382 30.46 0.88 -20.07
CA ASP A 382 31.48 0.62 -19.05
C ASP A 382 31.54 1.70 -17.96
N ASP A 383 31.16 2.94 -18.29
CA ASP A 383 31.07 4.07 -17.34
C ASP A 383 29.98 3.88 -16.27
N PHE A 384 29.07 2.92 -16.46
CA PHE A 384 27.95 2.63 -15.55
C PHE A 384 28.23 1.43 -14.64
N ARG A 385 29.48 0.95 -14.58
CA ARG A 385 29.89 -0.04 -13.59
C ARG A 385 29.88 0.55 -12.19
N ASP A 386 29.48 -0.25 -11.22
CA ASP A 386 29.61 0.11 -9.80
C ASP A 386 31.07 -0.01 -9.29
N GLU A 387 31.28 0.31 -8.01
CA GLU A 387 32.59 0.23 -7.34
C GLU A 387 33.22 -1.17 -7.42
N ASP A 388 32.39 -2.22 -7.47
CA ASP A 388 32.79 -3.62 -7.60
C ASP A 388 33.02 -4.03 -9.07
N GLY A 389 32.82 -3.11 -10.02
CA GLY A 389 32.97 -3.36 -11.45
C GLY A 389 31.80 -4.12 -12.08
N LYS A 390 30.64 -4.21 -11.41
CA LYS A 390 29.44 -4.86 -11.92
C LYS A 390 28.68 -3.91 -12.83
N LEU A 391 28.39 -4.37 -14.06
CA LEU A 391 27.55 -3.67 -15.02
C LEU A 391 26.14 -4.25 -14.97
N PRO A 392 25.10 -3.50 -14.55
CA PRO A 392 23.74 -4.00 -14.53
C PRO A 392 23.22 -4.25 -15.95
N LEU A 393 22.54 -5.37 -16.15
CA LEU A 393 21.94 -5.78 -17.42
C LEU A 393 20.43 -5.85 -17.29
N ALA A 394 19.70 -5.48 -18.34
CA ALA A 394 18.24 -5.65 -18.37
C ALA A 394 17.84 -7.12 -18.53
N GLU A 395 18.62 -7.86 -19.32
CA GLU A 395 18.41 -9.28 -19.58
C GLU A 395 19.73 -10.00 -19.88
N VAL A 396 19.72 -11.32 -19.72
CA VAL A 396 20.86 -12.20 -20.00
C VAL A 396 20.44 -13.35 -20.89
N GLN A 397 21.12 -13.49 -22.03
CA GLN A 397 20.97 -14.68 -22.89
C GLN A 397 21.88 -15.81 -22.43
N HIS A 398 21.31 -17.01 -22.24
CA HIS A 398 22.03 -18.25 -21.92
C HIS A 398 21.25 -19.49 -22.38
N LYS A 399 21.93 -20.44 -23.04
CA LYS A 399 21.34 -21.69 -23.60
C LYS A 399 20.11 -21.43 -24.50
N GLY A 400 20.18 -20.40 -25.35
CA GLY A 400 19.08 -20.04 -26.26
C GLY A 400 17.84 -19.47 -25.57
N GLN A 401 17.92 -19.15 -24.27
CA GLN A 401 16.84 -18.54 -23.49
C GLN A 401 17.29 -17.17 -22.97
N THR A 402 16.32 -16.26 -22.85
CA THR A 402 16.50 -14.93 -22.26
C THR A 402 16.03 -14.92 -20.81
N TRP A 403 16.90 -14.56 -19.89
CA TRP A 403 16.64 -14.50 -18.45
C TRP A 403 16.59 -13.05 -17.99
N LYS A 404 15.58 -12.70 -17.18
CA LYS A 404 15.38 -11.33 -16.68
C LYS A 404 14.96 -11.32 -15.22
N VAL A 405 15.03 -10.14 -14.61
CA VAL A 405 14.51 -9.91 -13.25
C VAL A 405 13.03 -10.30 -13.18
N GLY A 406 12.66 -11.01 -12.12
CA GLY A 406 11.32 -11.55 -11.89
C GLY A 406 11.13 -13.01 -12.34
N ASP A 407 12.03 -13.56 -13.18
CA ASP A 407 11.94 -14.94 -13.63
C ASP A 407 12.18 -15.93 -12.47
N TRP A 408 11.34 -16.97 -12.43
CA TRP A 408 11.48 -18.11 -11.52
C TRP A 408 12.38 -19.18 -12.14
N VAL A 409 13.37 -19.63 -11.38
CA VAL A 409 14.46 -20.45 -11.87
C VAL A 409 14.84 -21.58 -10.93
N HIS A 410 15.32 -22.66 -11.54
CA HIS A 410 16.11 -23.67 -10.86
C HIS A 410 17.60 -23.38 -11.03
N ILE A 411 18.29 -23.29 -9.90
CA ILE A 411 19.74 -23.16 -9.83
C ILE A 411 20.33 -24.49 -9.39
N ARG A 412 21.47 -24.88 -9.98
CA ARG A 412 22.22 -26.07 -9.58
C ARG A 412 22.48 -26.03 -8.07
N ASN A 413 22.12 -27.10 -7.38
CA ASN A 413 22.38 -27.27 -5.95
C ASN A 413 23.60 -28.19 -5.75
N PRO A 414 24.75 -27.66 -5.28
CA PRO A 414 25.93 -28.48 -4.98
C PRO A 414 25.70 -29.56 -3.91
N ASN A 415 24.74 -29.35 -3.00
CA ASN A 415 24.46 -30.29 -1.90
C ASN A 415 23.56 -31.46 -2.32
N ASP A 416 22.75 -31.28 -3.37
CA ASP A 416 21.89 -32.32 -3.93
C ASP A 416 21.58 -32.00 -5.41
N LEU A 417 22.26 -32.69 -6.32
CA LEU A 417 22.10 -32.46 -7.77
C LEU A 417 20.70 -32.83 -8.29
N ALA A 418 19.95 -33.69 -7.59
CA ALA A 418 18.59 -34.06 -7.98
C ALA A 418 17.55 -33.03 -7.52
N LYS A 419 17.87 -32.21 -6.52
CA LYS A 419 16.98 -31.18 -5.97
C LYS A 419 17.57 -29.80 -6.18
N PRO A 420 17.31 -29.17 -7.35
CA PRO A 420 17.79 -27.83 -7.61
C PRO A 420 17.18 -26.81 -6.63
N ILE A 421 17.92 -25.72 -6.43
CA ILE A 421 17.50 -24.58 -5.62
C ILE A 421 16.39 -23.86 -6.38
N VAL A 422 15.24 -23.68 -5.73
CA VAL A 422 14.14 -22.86 -6.25
C VAL A 422 14.46 -21.41 -5.92
N ALA A 423 14.45 -20.54 -6.92
CA ALA A 423 14.80 -19.14 -6.71
C ALA A 423 14.06 -18.20 -7.68
N GLN A 424 14.04 -16.91 -7.34
CA GLN A 424 13.60 -15.84 -8.23
C GLN A 424 14.75 -14.88 -8.50
N ILE A 425 14.92 -14.45 -9.75
CA ILE A 425 15.96 -13.48 -10.13
C ILE A 425 15.56 -12.07 -9.67
N PHE A 426 16.42 -11.43 -8.88
CA PHE A 426 16.26 -10.04 -8.42
C PHE A 426 17.18 -9.05 -9.14
N ARG A 427 18.31 -9.51 -9.66
CA ARG A 427 19.21 -8.69 -10.49
C ARG A 427 19.94 -9.52 -11.53
N THR A 428 20.35 -8.85 -12.60
CA THR A 428 21.18 -9.39 -13.68
C THR A 428 22.33 -8.41 -13.93
N TRP A 429 23.55 -8.90 -14.06
CA TRP A 429 24.74 -8.05 -14.25
C TRP A 429 25.89 -8.80 -14.93
N GLN A 430 26.92 -8.06 -15.33
CA GLN A 430 28.14 -8.58 -15.94
C GLN A 430 29.37 -8.04 -15.22
N ASP A 431 30.37 -8.89 -14.96
CA ASP A 431 31.64 -8.46 -14.38
C ASP A 431 32.60 -7.86 -15.44
N ARG A 432 33.80 -7.48 -15.00
CA ARG A 432 34.86 -6.96 -15.89
C ARG A 432 35.43 -8.01 -16.83
N ALA A 433 35.33 -9.30 -16.48
CA ALA A 433 35.75 -10.41 -17.34
C ALA A 433 34.70 -10.75 -18.41
N GLY A 434 33.54 -10.09 -18.39
CA GLY A 434 32.44 -10.35 -19.31
C GLY A 434 31.55 -11.52 -18.89
N GLN A 435 31.82 -12.15 -17.75
CA GLN A 435 31.00 -13.22 -17.21
C GLN A 435 29.67 -12.63 -16.71
N LYS A 436 28.57 -13.33 -17.02
CA LYS A 436 27.23 -12.90 -16.66
C LYS A 436 26.77 -13.59 -15.39
N TRP A 437 26.12 -12.81 -14.54
CA TRP A 437 25.73 -13.18 -13.20
C TRP A 437 24.28 -12.78 -12.94
N ILE A 438 23.67 -13.49 -12.00
CA ILE A 438 22.35 -13.18 -11.45
C ILE A 438 22.47 -13.04 -9.94
N ASN A 439 21.65 -12.19 -9.35
CA ASN A 439 21.33 -12.29 -7.93
C ASN A 439 19.94 -12.89 -7.80
N ALA A 440 19.78 -13.92 -6.96
CA ALA A 440 18.52 -14.62 -6.80
C ALA A 440 18.14 -14.82 -5.33
N CYS A 441 16.85 -14.65 -5.03
CA CYS A 441 16.29 -14.97 -3.71
C CYS A 441 15.97 -16.46 -3.64
N TRP A 442 16.54 -17.17 -2.66
CA TRP A 442 16.31 -18.60 -2.50
C TRP A 442 14.99 -18.90 -1.78
N TYR A 443 14.39 -20.02 -2.18
CA TYR A 443 13.25 -20.61 -1.54
C TYR A 443 13.63 -22.02 -1.07
N TYR A 444 13.52 -22.26 0.23
CA TYR A 444 13.87 -23.56 0.82
C TYR A 444 12.71 -24.54 0.69
N ARG A 445 13.07 -25.82 0.56
CA ARG A 445 12.14 -26.94 0.69
C ARG A 445 11.95 -27.28 2.18
N PRO A 446 10.87 -27.99 2.55
CA PRO A 446 10.62 -28.37 3.95
C PRO A 446 11.79 -29.12 4.60
N GLU A 447 12.45 -30.02 3.88
CA GLU A 447 13.61 -30.76 4.39
C GLU A 447 14.85 -29.89 4.64
N GLN A 448 14.87 -28.63 4.20
CA GLN A 448 15.97 -27.68 4.39
C GLN A 448 15.72 -26.70 5.53
N THR A 449 14.57 -26.78 6.21
CA THR A 449 14.21 -25.90 7.34
C THR A 449 14.30 -26.60 8.69
N VAL A 450 14.49 -25.81 9.75
CA VAL A 450 14.26 -26.25 11.13
C VAL A 450 12.82 -25.94 11.51
N HIS A 451 12.08 -26.95 11.98
CA HIS A 451 10.66 -26.82 12.35
C HIS A 451 10.18 -27.87 13.36
N ARG A 452 8.98 -27.68 13.88
CA ARG A 452 8.32 -28.66 14.74
C ARG A 452 8.03 -29.95 13.98
N HIS A 453 8.29 -31.10 14.60
CA HIS A 453 8.17 -32.42 13.95
C HIS A 453 6.76 -32.78 13.43
N GLU A 454 5.71 -32.17 14.00
CA GLU A 454 4.31 -32.32 13.59
C GLU A 454 3.87 -31.35 12.49
N LYS A 455 4.74 -30.45 12.02
CA LYS A 455 4.39 -29.52 10.96
C LYS A 455 4.10 -30.27 9.66
N HIS A 456 3.03 -29.86 8.98
CA HIS A 456 2.64 -30.37 7.67
C HIS A 456 2.90 -29.32 6.59
N PHE A 457 3.16 -29.78 5.37
CA PHE A 457 3.50 -28.96 4.21
C PHE A 457 2.73 -29.41 2.98
N PHE A 458 2.47 -28.55 2.01
CA PHE A 458 1.96 -28.98 0.71
C PHE A 458 3.02 -29.80 -0.05
N GLU A 459 2.58 -30.69 -0.95
CA GLU A 459 3.46 -31.62 -1.69
C GLU A 459 4.62 -30.93 -2.44
N ARG A 460 4.39 -29.71 -2.94
CA ARG A 460 5.39 -28.88 -3.64
C ARG A 460 5.58 -27.53 -2.93
N GLU A 461 5.49 -27.54 -1.61
CA GLU A 461 5.71 -26.34 -0.82
C GLU A 461 7.17 -25.90 -0.87
N VAL A 462 7.36 -24.60 -1.01
CA VAL A 462 8.63 -23.93 -0.80
C VAL A 462 8.39 -22.71 0.08
N VAL A 463 9.39 -22.30 0.85
CA VAL A 463 9.29 -21.15 1.75
C VAL A 463 10.32 -20.09 1.38
N LYS A 464 9.87 -18.83 1.31
CA LYS A 464 10.75 -17.71 0.98
C LYS A 464 11.79 -17.52 2.07
N THR A 465 13.05 -17.32 1.71
CA THR A 465 14.11 -17.00 2.68
C THR A 465 14.56 -15.53 2.58
N GLY A 466 15.47 -15.14 3.47
CA GLY A 466 16.23 -13.89 3.39
C GLY A 466 17.52 -14.00 2.57
N GLN A 467 17.81 -15.17 1.97
CA GLN A 467 19.04 -15.38 1.19
C GLN A 467 18.90 -14.78 -0.19
N TYR A 468 19.68 -13.73 -0.47
CA TYR A 468 19.91 -13.19 -1.79
C TYR A 468 21.35 -13.50 -2.20
N ARG A 469 21.54 -14.40 -3.15
CA ARG A 469 22.86 -14.92 -3.51
C ARG A 469 23.18 -14.67 -4.97
N ASP A 470 24.44 -14.33 -5.23
CA ASP A 470 24.98 -14.19 -6.58
C ASP A 470 25.32 -15.58 -7.14
N HIS A 471 24.87 -15.87 -8.36
CA HIS A 471 25.14 -17.10 -9.11
C HIS A 471 25.62 -16.76 -10.51
N GLN A 472 26.50 -17.59 -11.06
CA GLN A 472 26.85 -17.45 -12.47
C GLN A 472 25.67 -17.90 -13.31
N ILE A 473 25.49 -17.29 -14.49
CA ILE A 473 24.40 -17.69 -15.38
C ILE A 473 24.48 -19.17 -15.79
N SER A 474 25.68 -19.76 -15.77
CA SER A 474 25.92 -21.18 -16.05
C SER A 474 25.29 -22.14 -15.03
N ASP A 475 25.01 -21.66 -13.81
CA ASP A 475 24.40 -22.45 -12.73
C ASP A 475 22.90 -22.62 -12.94
N LEU A 476 22.28 -21.82 -13.82
CA LEU A 476 20.88 -21.98 -14.20
C LEU A 476 20.66 -23.28 -14.99
N LEU A 477 19.69 -24.05 -14.50
CA LEU A 477 19.27 -25.30 -15.13
C LEU A 477 18.07 -25.06 -16.04
N ASP A 478 16.95 -24.65 -15.47
CA ASP A 478 15.71 -24.41 -16.19
C ASP A 478 14.73 -23.47 -15.46
N ARG A 479 13.58 -23.22 -16.08
CA ARG A 479 12.49 -22.42 -15.51
C ARG A 479 11.63 -23.28 -14.59
N CYS A 480 11.27 -22.72 -13.45
CA CYS A 480 10.17 -23.20 -12.61
C CYS A 480 9.14 -22.08 -12.46
N PHE A 481 8.15 -22.26 -11.59
CA PHE A 481 7.27 -21.19 -11.17
C PHE A 481 6.89 -21.36 -9.70
N VAL A 482 6.85 -20.29 -8.92
CA VAL A 482 6.35 -20.33 -7.54
C VAL A 482 5.08 -19.48 -7.47
N MET A 483 3.98 -20.11 -7.07
CA MET A 483 2.70 -19.45 -6.90
C MET A 483 2.43 -19.16 -5.42
N PHE A 484 1.75 -18.04 -5.18
CA PHE A 484 1.18 -17.78 -3.87
C PHE A 484 0.03 -18.76 -3.58
N VAL A 485 -0.06 -19.25 -2.34
CA VAL A 485 -1.02 -20.28 -1.92
C VAL A 485 -2.48 -19.97 -2.28
N THR A 486 -2.88 -18.69 -2.26
CA THR A 486 -4.27 -18.26 -2.57
C THR A 486 -4.64 -18.37 -4.05
N ARG A 487 -3.64 -18.54 -4.92
CA ARG A 487 -3.80 -18.71 -6.37
C ARG A 487 -3.57 -20.16 -6.80
N PHE A 488 -2.69 -20.89 -6.12
CA PHE A 488 -2.24 -22.24 -6.53
C PHE A 488 -3.38 -23.26 -6.73
N ASN A 489 -4.45 -23.21 -5.93
CA ASN A 489 -5.59 -24.11 -6.08
C ASN A 489 -6.56 -23.74 -7.21
N LYS A 490 -6.45 -22.53 -7.78
CA LYS A 490 -7.37 -22.00 -8.79
C LYS A 490 -6.98 -22.36 -10.21
N GLY A 491 -5.70 -22.61 -10.47
CA GLY A 491 -5.21 -22.85 -11.83
C GLY A 491 -3.69 -22.98 -11.93
N ARG A 492 -3.20 -23.00 -13.16
CA ARG A 492 -1.77 -23.00 -13.49
C ARG A 492 -1.41 -21.70 -14.22
N PRO A 493 -0.17 -21.17 -14.10
CA PRO A 493 0.24 -20.02 -14.89
C PRO A 493 0.08 -20.30 -16.38
N ARG A 494 -0.57 -19.38 -17.09
CA ARG A 494 -0.92 -19.55 -18.50
C ARG A 494 0.32 -19.70 -19.36
N GLY A 495 0.28 -20.66 -20.28
CA GLY A 495 1.39 -20.93 -21.19
C GLY A 495 2.63 -21.52 -20.54
N PHE A 496 2.61 -21.83 -19.23
CA PHE A 496 3.73 -22.47 -18.56
C PHE A 496 3.75 -23.98 -18.85
N PRO A 497 4.84 -24.55 -19.40
CA PRO A 497 4.85 -25.92 -19.90
C PRO A 497 4.41 -26.95 -18.85
N PRO A 498 3.55 -27.92 -19.18
CA PRO A 498 2.98 -28.86 -18.19
C PRO A 498 4.03 -29.75 -17.52
N GLY A 499 5.14 -30.05 -18.22
CA GLY A 499 6.25 -30.84 -17.68
C GLY A 499 7.22 -30.07 -16.78
N LYS A 500 6.99 -28.78 -16.53
CA LYS A 500 7.84 -27.95 -15.65
C LYS A 500 7.24 -27.85 -14.25
N ASP A 501 8.09 -27.68 -13.26
CA ASP A 501 7.66 -27.65 -11.86
C ASP A 501 7.00 -26.31 -11.51
N VAL A 502 5.84 -26.42 -10.85
CA VAL A 502 5.14 -25.31 -10.20
C VAL A 502 5.08 -25.60 -8.71
N TYR A 503 5.58 -24.68 -7.92
CA TYR A 503 5.64 -24.75 -6.46
C TYR A 503 4.59 -23.84 -5.83
N VAL A 504 4.27 -24.10 -4.57
CA VAL A 504 3.39 -23.27 -3.75
C VAL A 504 4.16 -22.65 -2.60
N CYS A 505 3.95 -21.37 -2.34
CA CYS A 505 4.53 -20.66 -1.22
C CYS A 505 3.42 -20.03 -0.36
N GLU A 506 3.37 -20.40 0.92
CA GLU A 506 2.46 -19.81 1.91
C GLU A 506 3.22 -18.88 2.89
N SER A 507 4.47 -19.21 3.20
CA SER A 507 5.22 -18.60 4.30
C SER A 507 6.61 -18.13 3.89
N ARG A 508 7.13 -17.15 4.63
CA ARG A 508 8.55 -16.81 4.67
C ARG A 508 9.19 -17.44 5.91
N TYR A 509 10.44 -17.84 5.77
CA TYR A 509 11.21 -18.53 6.79
C TYR A 509 12.33 -17.62 7.31
N ASN A 510 12.32 -17.36 8.61
CA ASN A 510 13.41 -16.70 9.31
C ASN A 510 14.44 -17.76 9.71
N GLU A 511 15.60 -17.74 9.06
CA GLU A 511 16.68 -18.72 9.29
C GLU A 511 17.40 -18.55 10.63
N GLU A 512 17.30 -17.39 11.27
CA GLU A 512 17.96 -17.14 12.56
C GLU A 512 17.08 -17.56 13.73
N LYS A 513 15.78 -17.23 13.66
CA LYS A 513 14.78 -17.60 14.68
C LYS A 513 14.11 -18.95 14.40
N PHE A 514 14.41 -19.58 13.26
CA PHE A 514 13.76 -20.80 12.76
C PHE A 514 12.22 -20.72 12.73
N ARG A 515 11.69 -19.55 12.32
CA ARG A 515 10.26 -19.21 12.39
C ARG A 515 9.62 -19.12 11.01
N PHE A 516 8.38 -19.57 10.90
CA PHE A 516 7.57 -19.44 9.68
C PHE A 516 6.53 -18.35 9.87
N ASN A 517 6.62 -17.31 9.05
CA ASN A 517 5.65 -16.22 9.05
C ASN A 517 4.81 -16.32 7.78
N LYS A 518 3.49 -16.37 7.92
CA LYS A 518 2.58 -16.43 6.78
C LYS A 518 2.67 -15.14 5.97
N ILE A 519 2.84 -15.26 4.66
CA ILE A 519 2.88 -14.10 3.77
C ILE A 519 1.45 -13.60 3.58
N LYS A 520 1.21 -12.34 3.94
CA LYS A 520 -0.07 -11.65 3.69
C LYS A 520 -0.08 -11.00 2.31
N THR A 521 0.98 -10.25 2.00
CA THR A 521 1.12 -9.50 0.75
C THR A 521 2.18 -10.13 -0.14
N TRP A 522 1.78 -10.81 -1.20
CA TRP A 522 2.71 -11.48 -2.12
C TRP A 522 3.58 -10.49 -2.92
N ALA A 523 3.08 -9.28 -3.21
CA ALA A 523 3.83 -8.23 -3.90
C ALA A 523 5.14 -7.87 -3.16
N SER A 524 5.15 -7.90 -1.81
CA SER A 524 6.36 -7.69 -1.01
C SER A 524 7.46 -8.73 -1.25
N CYS A 525 7.10 -9.90 -1.78
CA CYS A 525 8.01 -11.03 -1.94
C CYS A 525 8.72 -11.07 -3.31
N VAL A 526 8.22 -10.33 -4.29
CA VAL A 526 8.71 -10.36 -5.68
C VAL A 526 9.41 -9.05 -6.07
N PRO A 527 10.29 -9.06 -7.09
CA PRO A 527 10.96 -7.85 -7.60
C PRO A 527 9.97 -6.78 -8.09
N ASP A 528 10.36 -5.50 -8.00
CA ASP A 528 9.51 -4.34 -8.29
C ASP A 528 9.00 -4.38 -9.72
N GLU A 529 9.83 -4.85 -10.65
CA GLU A 529 9.55 -4.98 -12.07
C GLU A 529 8.34 -5.87 -12.40
N VAL A 530 7.96 -6.74 -11.47
CA VAL A 530 6.85 -7.69 -11.61
C VAL A 530 5.77 -7.53 -10.55
N ARG A 531 5.88 -6.55 -9.64
CA ARG A 531 4.86 -6.31 -8.58
C ARG A 531 3.51 -5.88 -9.16
N GLU A 532 3.52 -4.97 -10.14
CA GLU A 532 2.30 -4.43 -10.78
C GLU A 532 1.67 -5.39 -11.80
N LYS A 533 2.39 -6.44 -12.21
CA LYS A 533 1.95 -7.35 -13.27
C LYS A 533 1.43 -8.64 -12.65
N ASP A 534 0.11 -8.75 -12.50
CA ASP A 534 -0.50 -10.07 -12.22
C ASP A 534 -0.23 -10.99 -13.41
N TYR A 535 0.09 -12.25 -13.14
CA TYR A 535 0.33 -13.23 -14.20
C TYR A 535 -0.99 -13.90 -14.58
N GLU A 536 -1.19 -14.13 -15.88
CA GLU A 536 -2.38 -14.85 -16.35
C GLU A 536 -2.35 -16.32 -15.90
N MET A 537 -3.53 -16.87 -15.66
CA MET A 537 -3.71 -18.26 -15.23
C MET A 537 -4.74 -18.98 -16.09
N ASP A 538 -4.46 -20.24 -16.37
CA ASP A 538 -5.43 -21.20 -16.88
C ASP A 538 -6.12 -21.85 -15.68
N LEU A 539 -7.37 -21.42 -15.45
CA LEU A 539 -8.16 -21.85 -14.30
C LEU A 539 -8.57 -23.32 -14.42
N PHE A 540 -8.55 -24.03 -13.30
CA PHE A 540 -9.12 -25.36 -13.22
C PHE A 540 -10.66 -25.28 -13.21
N GLY A 541 -11.33 -26.29 -13.75
CA GLY A 541 -12.80 -26.34 -13.77
C GLY A 541 -13.44 -26.36 -12.37
N ALA A 542 -12.70 -26.80 -11.35
CA ALA A 542 -13.03 -26.64 -9.95
C ALA A 542 -11.74 -26.43 -9.13
N PRO A 543 -11.78 -25.70 -8.00
CA PRO A 543 -10.61 -25.51 -7.15
C PRO A 543 -10.06 -26.86 -6.67
N GLY A 544 -8.77 -27.09 -6.88
CA GLY A 544 -8.11 -28.32 -6.46
C GLY A 544 -8.07 -28.44 -4.93
N ARG A 545 -8.34 -29.64 -4.39
CA ARG A 545 -8.20 -29.90 -2.95
C ARG A 545 -6.72 -29.97 -2.58
N MET A 546 -6.20 -28.91 -1.98
CA MET A 546 -4.83 -28.91 -1.45
C MET A 546 -4.76 -29.75 -0.19
N LYS A 547 -3.88 -30.74 -0.17
CA LYS A 547 -3.59 -31.58 1.00
C LYS A 547 -2.20 -31.25 1.50
N LYS A 548 -2.05 -31.16 2.82
CA LYS A 548 -0.74 -31.13 3.45
C LYS A 548 -0.30 -32.55 3.80
N ILE A 549 0.99 -32.79 3.71
CA ILE A 549 1.69 -34.03 4.08
C ILE A 549 2.60 -33.78 5.29
N PRO A 550 2.83 -34.78 6.15
CA PRO A 550 3.73 -34.64 7.28
C PRO A 550 5.14 -34.24 6.85
N SER A 551 5.87 -33.57 7.74
CA SER A 551 7.29 -33.21 7.56
C SER A 551 8.10 -34.37 6.96
N PRO A 552 8.84 -34.16 5.85
CA PRO A 552 9.65 -35.21 5.22
C PRO A 552 10.81 -35.67 6.12
N ILE A 553 11.22 -34.83 7.06
CA ILE A 553 12.30 -35.08 8.02
C ILE A 553 11.79 -35.35 9.44
N LYS A 554 10.50 -35.71 9.60
CA LYS A 554 9.90 -36.08 10.90
C LYS A 554 10.67 -37.20 11.61
N HIS A 555 11.21 -38.15 10.84
CA HIS A 555 11.97 -39.30 11.32
C HIS A 555 13.33 -38.93 11.93
N LEU A 556 13.82 -37.69 11.75
CA LEU A 556 15.06 -37.21 12.37
C LEU A 556 14.89 -36.76 13.82
N LEU A 557 13.66 -36.79 14.35
CA LEU A 557 13.42 -36.45 15.74
C LEU A 557 14.02 -37.52 16.64
N ARG A 558 14.86 -37.10 17.59
CA ARG A 558 15.42 -38.01 18.59
C ARG A 558 14.30 -38.55 19.50
N GLU A 559 14.39 -39.81 19.87
CA GLU A 559 13.40 -40.47 20.75
C GLU A 559 13.33 -39.80 22.13
N ASP A 560 14.47 -39.33 22.63
CA ASP A 560 14.64 -38.65 23.91
C ASP A 560 14.36 -37.14 23.88
N ALA A 561 13.95 -36.59 22.72
CA ALA A 561 13.71 -35.16 22.57
C ALA A 561 12.57 -34.65 23.47
N LYS A 562 12.80 -33.53 24.14
CA LYS A 562 11.87 -32.86 25.06
C LYS A 562 11.43 -31.50 24.52
N GLU A 563 10.33 -30.99 25.07
CA GLU A 563 9.81 -29.66 24.69
C GLU A 563 10.72 -28.51 25.14
N THR A 564 11.54 -28.73 26.17
CA THR A 564 12.44 -27.75 26.77
C THR A 564 13.81 -27.69 26.10
N ASP A 565 14.09 -28.56 25.12
CA ASP A 565 15.39 -28.63 24.47
C ASP A 565 15.68 -27.36 23.65
N GLU A 566 16.96 -27.03 23.50
CA GLU A 566 17.41 -25.98 22.59
C GLU A 566 17.01 -26.28 21.13
N LEU A 567 16.83 -25.23 20.32
CA LEU A 567 16.51 -25.43 18.92
C LEU A 567 17.70 -26.08 18.20
N PRO A 568 17.47 -27.19 17.46
CA PRO A 568 18.54 -27.83 16.72
C PRO A 568 18.97 -26.93 15.56
N ARG A 569 20.25 -27.04 15.17
CA ARG A 569 20.79 -26.31 14.03
C ARG A 569 20.68 -27.17 12.76
N PRO A 570 20.45 -26.55 11.59
CA PRO A 570 20.49 -27.29 10.33
C PRO A 570 21.92 -27.71 10.00
N ILE A 571 22.07 -28.75 9.17
CA ILE A 571 23.36 -29.24 8.69
C ILE A 571 23.70 -28.52 7.39
N TRP A 572 24.75 -27.70 7.45
CA TRP A 572 25.25 -26.96 6.30
C TRP A 572 26.25 -27.78 5.49
N GLY A 573 26.15 -27.66 4.16
CA GLY A 573 27.11 -28.22 3.22
C GLY A 573 27.93 -27.12 2.55
N SER A 574 27.88 -27.08 1.22
CA SER A 574 28.50 -26.02 0.43
C SER A 574 27.99 -24.62 0.84
N PRO A 575 28.88 -23.61 0.95
CA PRO A 575 28.52 -22.26 1.37
C PRO A 575 27.66 -21.49 0.35
N ASN A 576 27.63 -21.93 -0.91
CA ASN A 576 26.75 -21.39 -1.95
C ASN A 576 25.59 -22.35 -2.27
N ALA A 577 25.09 -23.04 -1.25
CA ALA A 577 23.92 -23.91 -1.33
C ALA A 577 23.03 -23.77 -0.08
N PRO A 578 21.73 -24.11 -0.16
CA PRO A 578 20.87 -24.29 1.00
C PRO A 578 21.42 -25.37 1.94
N PRO A 579 20.93 -25.46 3.20
CA PRO A 579 21.27 -26.57 4.09
C PRO A 579 21.10 -27.93 3.40
N ILE A 580 22.01 -28.86 3.68
CA ILE A 580 21.89 -30.25 3.19
C ILE A 580 20.58 -30.84 3.74
N ILE A 581 20.38 -30.65 5.04
CA ILE A 581 19.20 -31.07 5.75
C ILE A 581 18.95 -30.15 6.94
N GLY A 582 17.69 -29.83 7.15
CA GLY A 582 17.21 -29.09 8.31
C GLY A 582 17.18 -29.96 9.57
N ALA A 583 16.31 -29.63 10.51
CA ALA A 583 16.15 -30.38 11.74
C ALA A 583 14.74 -30.29 12.29
N VAL A 584 14.35 -31.23 13.14
CA VAL A 584 13.01 -31.23 13.76
C VAL A 584 13.09 -31.18 15.29
N HIS A 585 12.13 -30.51 15.91
CA HIS A 585 12.05 -30.37 17.37
C HIS A 585 10.65 -30.63 17.93
N ARG A 586 10.59 -30.78 19.27
CA ARG A 586 9.37 -31.05 20.04
C ARG A 586 8.77 -29.84 20.77
N ARG A 587 9.39 -28.66 20.68
CA ARG A 587 8.86 -27.43 21.32
C ARG A 587 7.36 -27.23 21.05
N ARG A 588 6.67 -26.65 22.04
CA ARG A 588 5.25 -26.33 21.95
C ARG A 588 5.00 -25.35 20.79
N PRO A 589 3.83 -25.44 20.14
CA PRO A 589 3.37 -24.39 19.24
C PRO A 589 3.27 -23.06 19.98
N GLU A 590 3.61 -21.96 19.32
CA GLU A 590 3.32 -20.62 19.83
C GLU A 590 1.79 -20.39 19.88
N PRO A 591 1.28 -19.55 20.80
CA PRO A 591 -0.15 -19.32 21.00
C PRO A 591 -0.91 -18.90 19.72
N ASN A 592 -0.20 -18.25 18.80
CA ASN A 592 -0.75 -17.69 17.56
C ASN A 592 -0.75 -18.69 16.38
N VAL A 593 -0.29 -19.92 16.59
CA VAL A 593 -0.31 -21.00 15.60
C VAL A 593 -1.49 -21.93 15.92
N SER A 594 -2.62 -21.74 15.22
CA SER A 594 -3.79 -22.58 15.41
C SER A 594 -3.46 -24.05 15.11
N LEU A 595 -3.49 -24.87 16.16
CA LEU A 595 -3.35 -26.34 16.09
C LEU A 595 -4.48 -27.01 15.30
N PHE A 596 -5.62 -26.33 15.13
CA PHE A 596 -6.82 -26.89 14.51
C PHE A 596 -6.90 -26.71 12.98
N TYR A 597 -5.96 -25.98 12.38
CA TYR A 597 -5.99 -25.71 10.93
C TYR A 597 -5.24 -26.74 10.08
N ASP A 598 -4.41 -27.60 10.67
CA ASP A 598 -3.62 -28.57 9.90
C ASP A 598 -4.35 -29.90 9.62
N ASP A 599 -5.45 -30.22 10.33
CA ASP A 599 -6.22 -31.48 10.15
C ASP A 599 -7.59 -31.31 9.46
N ALA A 600 -8.12 -30.09 9.32
CA ALA A 600 -9.52 -29.88 8.94
C ALA A 600 -9.85 -29.97 7.44
N HIS A 601 -8.98 -30.53 6.58
CA HIS A 601 -9.27 -30.72 5.14
C HIS A 601 -9.33 -32.20 4.70
N SER A 602 -9.46 -33.11 5.66
CA SER A 602 -9.68 -34.53 5.43
C SER A 602 -10.85 -35.11 6.23
N ILE A 603 -12.03 -34.48 6.20
CA ILE A 603 -13.26 -35.19 6.53
C ILE A 603 -14.28 -34.89 5.42
N GLY A 604 -14.53 -35.91 4.61
CA GLY A 604 -15.68 -35.93 3.72
C GLY A 604 -16.96 -35.94 4.55
N THR A 605 -17.98 -35.31 3.98
CA THR A 605 -19.40 -35.43 4.30
C THR A 605 -19.78 -36.68 5.12
N SER A 606 -19.81 -36.56 6.45
CA SER A 606 -20.80 -37.21 7.32
C SER A 606 -20.57 -36.71 8.75
N GLY A 607 -21.58 -36.05 9.32
CA GLY A 607 -21.49 -35.52 10.68
C GLY A 607 -22.42 -34.34 10.91
N MET A 608 -23.62 -34.34 10.30
CA MET A 608 -24.74 -33.66 10.92
C MET A 608 -25.15 -34.52 12.09
N GLU A 609 -24.84 -34.09 13.32
CA GLU A 609 -25.83 -34.13 14.40
C GLU A 609 -25.35 -33.41 15.68
N LEU A 610 -26.28 -32.65 16.25
CA LEU A 610 -26.37 -32.13 17.62
C LEU A 610 -25.61 -30.85 17.99
N PHE A 611 -26.23 -29.70 17.70
CA PHE A 611 -26.33 -28.59 18.66
C PHE A 611 -27.78 -28.08 18.73
N PRO A 612 -28.23 -27.52 19.88
CA PRO A 612 -29.63 -27.40 20.25
C PRO A 612 -30.43 -26.41 19.40
N ALA A 613 -31.70 -26.73 19.17
CA ALA A 613 -32.67 -25.87 18.54
C ALA A 613 -33.09 -24.71 19.46
N SER A 614 -32.29 -23.66 19.50
CA SER A 614 -32.71 -22.32 19.90
C SER A 614 -31.79 -21.32 19.20
N VAL A 615 -32.38 -20.26 18.63
CA VAL A 615 -31.75 -19.26 17.75
C VAL A 615 -31.73 -19.63 16.26
N LEU A 616 -32.90 -19.96 15.70
CA LEU A 616 -33.19 -19.81 14.27
C LEU A 616 -34.58 -19.18 14.12
N GLY A 617 -34.60 -17.85 14.11
CA GLY A 617 -35.83 -17.07 14.00
C GLY A 617 -35.51 -15.60 13.82
N LEU A 618 -35.10 -15.23 12.60
CA LEU A 618 -35.43 -13.99 11.87
C LEU A 618 -34.34 -13.75 10.83
N LEU A 619 -34.64 -14.05 9.56
CA LEU A 619 -34.20 -13.32 8.35
C LEU A 619 -34.76 -14.06 7.12
N ARG A 620 -36.04 -13.81 6.85
CA ARG A 620 -36.64 -13.97 5.52
C ARG A 620 -37.20 -12.61 5.14
N ARG A 621 -37.04 -12.24 3.85
CA ARG A 621 -37.41 -10.98 3.16
C ARG A 621 -36.20 -10.02 3.09
N VAL A 622 -35.71 -9.54 1.94
CA VAL A 622 -36.22 -9.40 0.55
C VAL A 622 -35.00 -9.28 -0.38
N LEU A 623 -34.95 -9.98 -1.52
CA LEU A 623 -34.50 -9.43 -2.81
C LEU A 623 -35.16 -10.23 -3.95
N PRO A 624 -35.64 -9.56 -5.02
CA PRO A 624 -36.41 -10.21 -6.08
C PRO A 624 -35.52 -10.79 -7.18
N SER A 625 -35.91 -11.97 -7.62
CA SER A 625 -35.35 -12.72 -8.74
C SER A 625 -35.77 -12.12 -10.08
N THR A 626 -34.81 -11.81 -10.94
CA THR A 626 -35.00 -11.82 -12.40
C THR A 626 -34.12 -12.92 -12.96
N LEU A 627 -34.73 -13.99 -13.45
CA LEU A 627 -34.06 -14.92 -14.35
C LEU A 627 -35.08 -15.53 -15.32
N CYS A 628 -34.65 -15.49 -16.57
CA CYS A 628 -35.38 -15.85 -17.76
C CYS A 628 -35.71 -17.34 -17.82
N VAL A 629 -36.89 -17.59 -18.41
CA VAL A 629 -37.42 -18.88 -18.85
C VAL A 629 -36.64 -19.39 -20.06
N PHE A 630 -36.44 -20.70 -20.19
CA PHE A 630 -36.69 -21.53 -21.41
C PHE A 630 -36.27 -23.02 -21.18
N PRO A 631 -36.80 -23.99 -21.94
CA PRO A 631 -37.69 -25.01 -21.36
C PRO A 631 -37.26 -26.48 -21.58
N THR A 632 -38.03 -27.33 -20.87
CA THR A 632 -38.21 -28.79 -20.90
C THR A 632 -37.06 -29.68 -20.48
#